data_AF-A0A3D1B8E9-F1
#
_entry.id   AF-A0A3D1B8E9-F1
#
_cell.length_a   1.000
_cell.length_b   1.000
_cell.length_c   1.000
_cell.angle_alpha   90.00
_cell.angle_beta   90.00
_cell.angle_gamma   90.00
#
_symmetry.space_group_name_H-M   'P 1'
#
loop_
_entity.id
_entity.type
_entity.pdbx_description
1 polymer ?
#
loop_
_entity_poly.entity_id
_entity_poly.type
_entity_poly.pdbx_seq_one_letter_code
_entity_poly.pdbx_strand_id
1 'polypeptide(L)'
;ASMTGPTEYGGQGFPQLVACNFHEMLMGASLSFRIYSGLTEGAVLALYKHGSDELKNAYLEKLVSGSWSGTMCLTEPQAGTD
;
A
#
# COMPACT_ATOMS: atom_id res chain seq x y z
N ALA A 1 -1.59 7.33 8.02
CA ALA A 1 -0.69 6.30 8.58
C ALA A 1 -1.29 4.91 8.35
N SER A 2 -0.71 4.12 7.45
CA SER A 2 -1.12 2.75 7.14
C SER A 2 -1.16 1.87 8.40
N MET A 3 -2.23 1.08 8.55
CA MET A 3 -2.42 0.17 9.70
C MET A 3 -1.34 -0.91 9.75
N THR A 4 -0.98 -1.47 8.60
CA THR A 4 -0.03 -2.58 8.49
C THR A 4 1.35 -2.14 8.02
N GLY A 5 1.53 -0.83 7.80
CA GLY A 5 2.80 -0.28 7.34
C GLY A 5 3.92 -0.44 8.39
N PRO A 6 5.18 -0.49 7.94
CA PRO A 6 6.35 -0.60 8.82
C PRO A 6 6.48 0.61 9.75
N THR A 7 6.77 0.34 11.03
CA THR A 7 6.84 1.37 12.09
C THR A 7 7.99 2.35 11.88
N GLU A 8 9.10 1.90 11.31
CA GLU A 8 10.28 2.73 10.99
C GLU A 8 9.98 3.87 9.99
N TYR A 9 8.87 3.77 9.23
CA TYR A 9 8.40 4.80 8.30
C TYR A 9 7.03 5.39 8.70
N GLY A 10 6.67 5.33 9.98
CA GLY A 10 5.44 5.95 10.52
C GLY A 10 4.16 5.12 10.36
N GLY A 11 4.27 3.83 10.06
CA GLY A 11 3.16 2.89 10.05
C GLY A 11 2.80 2.39 11.45
N GLN A 12 1.63 1.79 11.60
CA GLN A 12 1.15 1.29 12.90
C GLN A 12 1.62 -0.15 13.20
N GLY A 13 2.13 -0.88 12.21
CA GLY A 13 2.69 -2.23 12.41
C GLY A 13 1.67 -3.30 12.84
N PHE A 14 0.36 -3.07 12.65
CA PHE A 14 -0.64 -4.06 13.03
C PHE A 14 -0.56 -5.33 12.17
N PRO A 15 -0.88 -6.51 12.75
CA PRO A 15 -1.08 -7.72 11.97
C PRO A 15 -2.19 -7.54 10.92
N GLN A 16 -2.00 -8.13 9.74
CA GLN A 16 -2.99 -8.10 8.65
C GLN A 16 -4.38 -8.58 9.10
N LEU A 17 -4.45 -9.57 9.99
CA LEU A 17 -5.70 -10.09 10.54
C LEU A 17 -6.52 -9.03 11.31
N VAL A 18 -5.85 -8.06 11.93
CA VAL A 18 -6.55 -6.97 12.62
C VAL A 18 -7.05 -5.94 11.60
N ALA A 19 -6.20 -5.60 10.62
CA ALA A 19 -6.53 -4.62 9.59
C ALA A 19 -7.62 -5.10 8.62
N CYS A 20 -7.74 -6.40 8.36
CA CYS A 20 -8.65 -6.93 7.35
C CYS A 20 -10.12 -6.55 7.59
N ASN A 21 -10.58 -6.53 8.85
CA ASN A 21 -11.95 -6.15 9.19
C ASN A 21 -12.22 -4.68 8.85
N PHE A 22 -11.28 -3.78 9.16
CA PHE A 22 -11.40 -2.36 8.81
C PHE A 22 -11.33 -2.16 7.30
N HIS A 23 -10.48 -2.94 6.61
CA HIS A 23 -10.40 -2.91 5.16
C HIS A 23 -11.74 -3.32 4.54
N GLU A 24 -12.35 -4.40 5.02
CA GLU A 24 -13.66 -4.87 4.58
C GLU A 24 -14.73 -3.79 4.77
N MET A 25 -14.80 -3.17 5.95
CA MET A 25 -15.76 -2.09 6.24
C MET A 25 -15.62 -0.91 5.26
N LEU A 26 -14.38 -0.50 4.96
CA LEU A 26 -14.11 0.57 3.99
C LEU A 26 -14.45 0.16 2.55
N MET A 27 -14.16 -1.08 2.16
CA MET A 27 -14.55 -1.62 0.85
C MET A 27 -16.08 -1.66 0.71
N GLY A 28 -16.79 -2.06 1.76
CA GLY A 28 -18.25 -2.08 1.82
C GLY A 28 -18.87 -0.67 1.77
N ALA A 29 -18.22 0.32 2.38
CA ALA A 29 -18.67 1.71 2.32
C ALA A 29 -18.41 2.35 0.94
N SER A 30 -17.21 2.16 0.39
CA SER A 30 -16.86 2.61 -0.97
C SER A 30 -15.58 1.94 -1.46
N LEU A 31 -15.74 0.94 -2.33
CA LEU A 31 -14.62 0.25 -2.95
C LEU A 31 -13.75 1.19 -3.79
N SER A 32 -14.38 2.05 -4.60
CA SER A 32 -13.68 3.01 -5.48
C SER A 32 -12.86 4.03 -4.70
N PHE A 33 -13.26 4.37 -3.47
CA PHE A 33 -12.44 5.17 -2.58
C PHE A 33 -11.32 4.34 -1.93
N ARG A 34 -11.63 3.11 -1.50
CA ARG A 34 -10.67 2.23 -0.80
C ARG A 34 -9.49 1.79 -1.68
N ILE A 35 -9.67 1.70 -3.01
CA ILE A 35 -8.56 1.29 -3.90
C ILE A 35 -7.36 2.25 -3.85
N TYR A 36 -7.55 3.54 -3.59
CA TYR A 36 -6.45 4.50 -3.50
C TYR A 36 -5.46 4.13 -2.39
N SER A 37 -5.97 3.86 -1.18
CA SER A 37 -5.12 3.42 -0.07
C SER A 37 -4.66 1.97 -0.24
N GLY A 38 -5.42 1.11 -0.92
CA GLY A 38 -5.11 -0.33 -1.04
C GLY A 38 -4.00 -0.63 -2.01
N LEU A 39 -4.03 0.03 -3.15
CA LEU A 39 -2.92 -0.03 -4.10
C LEU A 39 -1.65 0.59 -3.51
N THR A 40 -1.80 1.65 -2.70
CA THR A 40 -0.67 2.25 -1.98
C THR A 40 -0.07 1.28 -0.95
N GLU A 41 -0.87 0.54 -0.20
CA GLU A 41 -0.40 -0.51 0.72
C GLU A 41 0.37 -1.61 -0.02
N GLY A 42 -0.13 -2.03 -1.20
CA GLY A 42 0.58 -2.98 -2.07
C GLY A 42 1.94 -2.44 -2.54
N ALA A 43 2.00 -1.18 -2.97
CA ALA A 43 3.23 -0.52 -3.37
C ALA A 43 4.23 -0.38 -2.20
N VAL A 44 3.74 -0.02 -1.00
CA VAL A 44 4.55 0.01 0.24
C VAL A 44 5.16 -1.35 0.52
N LEU A 45 4.36 -2.42 0.46
CA LEU A 45 4.85 -3.78 0.72
C LEU A 45 5.93 -4.20 -0.27
N ALA A 46 5.71 -3.95 -1.58
CA ALA A 46 6.68 -4.28 -2.61
C ALA A 46 8.00 -3.51 -2.40
N LEU A 47 7.91 -2.21 -2.17
CA LEU A 47 9.09 -1.36 -1.94
C LEU A 47 9.82 -1.71 -0.64
N TYR A 48 9.10 -1.98 0.44
CA TYR A 48 9.69 -2.36 1.72
C TYR A 48 10.46 -3.67 1.61
N LYS A 49 9.92 -4.66 0.90
CA LYS A 49 10.53 -5.98 0.77
C LYS A 49 11.68 -6.03 -0.24
N HIS A 50 11.61 -5.24 -1.31
CA HIS A 50 12.49 -5.40 -2.47
C HIS A 50 13.26 -4.13 -2.88
N GLY A 51 12.92 -2.97 -2.32
CA GLY A 51 13.63 -1.72 -2.60
C GLY A 51 15.03 -1.71 -2.01
N SER A 52 15.92 -0.92 -2.61
CA SER A 52 17.17 -0.52 -1.96
C SER A 52 16.88 0.44 -0.81
N ASP A 53 17.84 0.60 0.11
CA ASP A 53 17.64 1.49 1.26
C ASP A 53 17.49 2.95 0.82
N GLU A 54 18.12 3.36 -0.28
CA GLU A 54 17.92 4.68 -0.88
C GLU A 54 16.47 4.88 -1.33
N LEU A 55 15.87 3.88 -2.01
CA LEU A 55 14.47 3.96 -2.45
C LEU A 55 13.51 3.93 -1.26
N LYS A 56 13.76 3.08 -0.26
CA LYS A 56 12.94 3.01 0.96
C LYS A 56 12.90 4.37 1.66
N ASN A 57 14.06 4.98 1.90
CA ASN A 57 14.19 6.27 2.55
C ASN A 57 13.55 7.42 1.74
N ALA A 58 13.60 7.35 0.41
CA ALA A 58 13.02 8.38 -0.44
C ALA A 58 11.48 8.39 -0.46
N TYR A 59 10.85 7.21 -0.33
CA TYR A 59 9.43 7.04 -0.68
C TYR A 59 8.54 6.52 0.46
N LEU A 60 9.03 5.65 1.33
CA LEU A 60 8.15 4.89 2.23
C LEU A 60 7.39 5.78 3.22
N GLU A 61 8.03 6.78 3.82
CA GLU A 61 7.34 7.67 4.77
C GLU A 61 6.15 8.40 4.12
N LYS A 62 6.30 8.85 2.87
CA LYS A 62 5.26 9.55 2.11
C LYS A 62 4.11 8.63 1.69
N LEU A 63 4.44 7.39 1.34
CA LEU A 63 3.44 6.38 0.97
C LEU A 63 2.69 5.85 2.20
N VAL A 64 3.38 5.60 3.31
CA VAL A 64 2.80 5.10 4.57
C VAL A 64 1.93 6.16 5.25
N SER A 65 2.33 7.43 5.21
CA SER A 65 1.50 8.54 5.71
C SER A 65 0.23 8.72 4.87
N GLY A 66 0.30 8.41 3.58
CA GLY A 66 -0.76 8.64 2.60
C GLY A 66 -0.65 10.01 1.90
N SER A 67 0.45 10.74 2.11
CA SER A 67 0.72 11.98 1.36
C SER A 67 0.91 11.69 -0.12
N TRP A 68 1.53 10.55 -0.46
CA TRP A 68 1.65 10.02 -1.81
C TRP A 68 0.89 8.71 -1.93
N SER A 69 0.38 8.44 -3.13
CA SER A 69 -0.25 7.17 -3.48
C SER A 69 0.65 6.33 -4.38
N GLY A 70 0.47 5.01 -4.34
CA GLY A 70 1.11 4.05 -5.22
C GLY A 70 0.11 3.23 -6.02
N THR A 71 0.56 2.68 -7.15
CA THR A 71 -0.22 1.75 -7.98
C THR A 71 0.68 0.73 -8.64
N MET A 72 0.07 -0.32 -9.20
CA MET A 72 0.74 -1.38 -9.93
C MET A 72 0.38 -1.25 -11.41
N CYS A 73 1.34 -0.83 -12.23
CA CYS A 73 1.17 -0.72 -13.68
C CYS A 73 1.70 -2.00 -14.36
N LEU A 74 0.84 -3.02 -14.46
CA LEU A 74 1.24 -4.36 -14.95
C LEU A 74 0.81 -4.62 -16.40
N THR A 75 -0.41 -4.23 -16.75
CA THR A 75 -1.05 -4.59 -18.03
C THR A 75 -0.65 -3.64 -19.15
N GLU A 76 -0.41 -4.21 -20.33
CA GLU A 76 -0.17 -3.52 -21.59
C GLU A 76 -1.18 -3.99 -22.66
N PRO A 77 -1.38 -3.29 -23.79
CA PRO A 77 -2.38 -3.68 -24.81
C PRO A 77 -2.24 -5.13 -25.30
N GLN A 78 -1.02 -5.66 -25.30
CA GLN A 78 -0.68 -7.00 -25.74
C GLN A 78 -0.35 -7.98 -24.60
N ALA A 79 -0.41 -7.55 -23.33
CA ALA A 79 -0.01 -8.38 -22.18
C ALA A 79 -0.93 -8.16 -20.98
N GLY A 80 -1.68 -9.20 -20.63
CA GLY A 80 -2.63 -9.21 -19.51
C GLY A 80 -2.56 -10.49 -18.70
N THR A 81 -3.22 -11.55 -19.19
CA THR A 81 -3.19 -12.89 -18.57
C THR A 81 -2.02 -13.75 -19.07
N ASP A 82 -1.47 -13.39 -20.25
CA ASP A 82 -0.37 -14.09 -20.96
C ASP A 82 0.97 -13.93 -20.23
#